data_AF-A0A6P3XLS1-F1
#
_entry.id   AF-A0A6P3XLS1-F1
#
_cell.length_a   1.000
_cell.length_b   1.000
_cell.length_c   1.000
_cell.angle_alpha   90.00
_cell.angle_beta   90.00
_cell.angle_gamma   90.00
#
_symmetry.space_group_name_H-M   'P 1'
#
loop_
_entity.id
_entity.type
_entity.pdbx_description
1 polymer ?
#
loop_
_entity_poly.entity_id
_entity_poly.type
_entity_poly.pdbx_seq_one_letter_code
_entity_poly.pdbx_strand_id
1 'polypeptide(L)'
;MAVAQANFIMLPVLYPQKIGMHSITDEDLEAFCHMWKCYGYFLGIEDEFNFCHGSLKEIKQRLWDLTQHWTILNFKEIQPEFVHVTRCMVESINYYSLYFPYKTIILLFTETLNLNMPNLYASLNYREWIAYIAYR
;
A
#
# COMPACT_ATOMS: atom_id res chain seq x y z
N MET A 1 -2.18 -5.89 -15.45
CA MET A 1 -3.19 -4.86 -15.14
C MET A 1 -3.91 -5.13 -13.82
N ALA A 2 -4.56 -6.28 -13.63
CA ALA A 2 -5.27 -6.64 -12.38
C ALA A 2 -4.44 -6.52 -11.09
N VAL A 3 -3.23 -7.06 -11.09
CA VAL A 3 -2.29 -6.94 -9.96
C VAL A 3 -1.94 -5.48 -9.64
N ALA A 4 -1.78 -4.62 -10.66
CA ALA A 4 -1.48 -3.21 -10.43
C ALA A 4 -2.68 -2.51 -9.75
N GLN A 5 -3.91 -2.80 -10.19
CA GLN A 5 -5.13 -2.36 -9.53
C GLN A 5 -5.16 -2.82 -8.07
N ALA A 6 -4.86 -4.09 -7.81
CA ALA A 6 -4.79 -4.65 -6.46
C ALA A 6 -3.83 -3.87 -5.56
N ASN A 7 -2.63 -3.53 -6.05
CA ASN A 7 -1.64 -2.76 -5.29
C ASN A 7 -2.10 -1.33 -4.97
N PHE A 8 -2.91 -0.69 -5.82
CA PHE A 8 -3.47 0.64 -5.52
C PHE A 8 -4.56 0.61 -4.45
N ILE A 9 -5.36 -0.46 -4.40
CA ILE A 9 -6.50 -0.56 -3.47
C ILE A 9 -6.18 -1.32 -2.18
N MET A 10 -5.08 -2.07 -2.12
CA MET A 10 -4.74 -2.95 -1.00
C MET A 10 -4.68 -2.21 0.35
N LEU A 11 -3.95 -1.10 0.44
CA LEU A 11 -3.84 -0.34 1.69
C LEU A 11 -5.17 0.31 2.11
N PRO A 12 -5.90 1.04 1.25
CA PRO A 12 -7.21 1.58 1.61
C PRO A 12 -8.23 0.53 2.07
N VAL A 13 -8.23 -0.66 1.46
CA VAL A 13 -9.26 -1.69 1.72
C VAL A 13 -8.92 -2.56 2.94
N LEU A 14 -7.64 -2.94 3.11
CA LEU A 14 -7.22 -3.82 4.20
C LEU A 14 -6.79 -3.06 5.46
N TYR A 15 -6.19 -1.88 5.29
CA TYR A 15 -5.56 -1.12 6.38
C TYR A 15 -5.89 0.39 6.31
N PRO A 16 -7.17 0.80 6.19
CA PRO A 16 -7.54 2.21 5.98
C PRO A 16 -6.96 3.13 7.06
N GLN A 17 -6.98 2.71 8.33
CA GLN A 17 -6.50 3.54 9.43
C GLN A 17 -4.98 3.77 9.38
N LYS A 18 -4.20 2.88 8.76
CA LYS A 18 -2.74 3.01 8.62
C LYS A 18 -2.33 4.08 7.62
N ILE A 19 -3.25 4.52 6.77
CA ILE A 19 -3.04 5.59 5.79
C ILE A 19 -3.88 6.83 6.10
N GLY A 20 -4.36 6.97 7.34
CA GLY A 20 -5.10 8.14 7.81
C GLY A 20 -6.60 8.15 7.43
N MET A 21 -7.13 7.07 6.86
CA MET A 21 -8.55 6.95 6.59
C MET A 21 -9.28 6.47 7.86
N HIS A 22 -9.70 7.43 8.68
CA HIS A 22 -10.45 7.18 9.91
C HIS A 22 -11.96 7.30 9.69
N SER A 23 -12.74 6.62 10.53
CA SER A 23 -14.22 6.66 10.50
C SER A 23 -14.86 6.24 9.18
N ILE A 24 -14.17 5.42 8.39
CA ILE A 24 -14.67 4.86 7.12
C ILE A 24 -15.69 3.75 7.42
N THR A 25 -16.84 3.82 6.74
CA THR A 25 -17.87 2.78 6.80
C THR A 25 -17.62 1.70 5.73
N ASP A 26 -18.29 0.54 5.87
CA ASP A 26 -18.23 -0.48 4.82
C ASP A 26 -18.87 0.03 3.51
N GLU A 27 -19.87 0.92 3.58
CA GLU A 27 -20.50 1.55 2.40
C GLU A 27 -19.49 2.45 1.65
N ASP A 28 -18.67 3.22 2.37
CA ASP A 28 -17.61 4.03 1.77
C ASP A 28 -16.57 3.15 1.03
N LEU A 29 -16.21 2.01 1.64
CA LEU A 29 -15.28 1.06 1.01
C LEU A 29 -15.89 0.37 -0.20
N GLU A 30 -17.18 0.04 -0.16
CA GLU A 30 -17.91 -0.51 -1.31
C GLU A 30 -17.96 0.49 -2.46
N ALA A 31 -18.26 1.77 -2.19
CA ALA A 31 -18.25 2.82 -3.18
C ALA A 31 -16.85 3.02 -3.79
N PHE A 32 -15.81 3.04 -2.95
CA PHE A 32 -14.41 3.10 -3.40
C PHE A 32 -14.05 1.91 -4.29
N CYS A 33 -14.41 0.69 -3.90
CA CYS A 33 -14.17 -0.52 -4.70
C CYS A 33 -14.96 -0.48 -6.02
N HIS A 34 -16.20 0.01 -6.01
CA HIS A 34 -17.00 0.14 -7.23
C HIS A 34 -16.35 1.10 -8.24
N MET A 35 -15.84 2.25 -7.77
CA MET A 35 -15.07 3.17 -8.61
C MET A 35 -13.85 2.49 -9.22
N TRP A 36 -13.07 1.75 -8.43
CA TRP A 36 -11.90 1.03 -8.92
C TRP A 36 -12.24 -0.14 -9.84
N LYS A 37 -13.41 -0.78 -9.65
CA LYS A 37 -13.93 -1.78 -10.60
C LYS A 37 -14.12 -1.15 -11.98
N CYS A 38 -14.77 0.02 -12.05
CA CYS A 38 -14.96 0.76 -13.29
C CYS A 38 -13.64 1.16 -13.94
N TYR A 39 -12.68 1.68 -13.17
CA TYR A 39 -11.34 1.98 -13.71
C TYR A 39 -10.65 0.74 -14.27
N GLY A 40 -10.76 -0.40 -13.59
CA GLY A 40 -10.24 -1.66 -14.10
C GLY A 40 -10.85 -2.05 -15.44
N TYR A 41 -12.17 -1.97 -15.55
CA TYR A 41 -12.90 -2.24 -16.79
C TYR A 41 -12.45 -1.31 -17.93
N PHE A 42 -12.39 0.00 -17.69
CA PHE A 42 -11.95 0.97 -18.71
C PHE A 42 -10.48 0.79 -19.13
N LEU A 43 -9.65 0.23 -18.26
CA LEU A 43 -8.26 -0.12 -18.55
C LEU A 43 -8.11 -1.53 -19.16
N GLY A 44 -9.21 -2.19 -19.50
CA GLY A 44 -9.23 -3.48 -20.21
C GLY A 44 -9.05 -4.70 -19.32
N ILE A 45 -9.31 -4.59 -18.00
CA ILE A 45 -9.35 -5.76 -17.12
C ILE A 45 -10.72 -6.43 -17.29
N GLU A 46 -10.73 -7.69 -17.71
CA GLU A 46 -11.95 -8.49 -17.76
C GLU A 46 -12.54 -8.67 -16.35
N ASP A 47 -13.87 -8.71 -16.27
CA ASP A 47 -14.59 -8.68 -14.98
C ASP A 47 -14.18 -9.82 -14.04
N GLU A 48 -13.81 -10.99 -14.57
CA GLU A 48 -13.35 -12.14 -13.77
C GLU A 48 -11.98 -11.94 -13.12
N PHE A 49 -11.12 -11.10 -13.71
CA PHE A 49 -9.79 -10.77 -13.17
C PHE A 49 -9.78 -9.47 -12.35
N ASN A 50 -10.88 -8.72 -12.34
CA ASN A 50 -10.97 -7.45 -11.65
C ASN A 50 -10.99 -7.66 -10.13
N PHE A 51 -10.02 -7.10 -9.42
CA PHE A 51 -9.89 -7.32 -7.97
C PHE A 51 -11.06 -6.72 -7.18
N CYS A 52 -11.75 -5.74 -7.75
CA CYS A 52 -12.94 -5.13 -7.16
C CYS A 52 -14.25 -5.84 -7.57
N HIS A 53 -14.18 -7.02 -8.19
CA HIS A 53 -15.36 -7.81 -8.51
C HIS A 53 -15.87 -8.60 -7.29
N GLY A 54 -17.18 -8.55 -7.05
CA GLY A 54 -17.87 -9.24 -5.97
C GLY A 54 -18.24 -8.32 -4.80
N SER A 55 -18.60 -8.94 -3.68
CA SER A 55 -18.87 -8.27 -2.40
C SER A 55 -17.59 -7.74 -1.74
N LEU A 56 -17.71 -6.75 -0.85
CA LEU A 56 -16.56 -6.22 -0.10
C LEU A 56 -15.78 -7.31 0.64
N LYS A 57 -16.48 -8.32 1.16
CA LYS A 57 -15.87 -9.47 1.84
C LYS A 57 -14.97 -10.27 0.90
N GLU A 58 -15.44 -10.57 -0.32
CA GLU A 58 -14.67 -11.29 -1.33
C GLU A 58 -13.46 -10.48 -1.81
N ILE A 59 -13.64 -9.16 -1.98
CA ILE A 59 -12.56 -8.23 -2.35
C ILE A 59 -11.48 -8.22 -1.27
N LYS A 60 -11.86 -8.04 0.01
CA LYS A 60 -10.95 -8.09 1.16
C LYS A 60 -10.19 -9.42 1.22
N GLN A 61 -10.88 -10.55 1.05
CA GLN A 61 -10.24 -11.87 1.05
C GLN A 61 -9.21 -12.00 -0.08
N ARG A 62 -9.59 -11.63 -1.31
CA ARG A 62 -8.72 -11.73 -2.49
C ARG A 62 -7.47 -10.86 -2.36
N LEU A 63 -7.61 -9.64 -1.84
CA LEU A 63 -6.48 -8.75 -1.56
C LEU A 63 -5.58 -9.30 -0.45
N TRP A 64 -6.17 -9.88 0.59
CA TRP A 64 -5.41 -10.54 1.65
C TRP A 64 -4.61 -11.72 1.11
N ASP A 65 -5.24 -12.59 0.30
CA ASP A 65 -4.58 -13.75 -0.31
C ASP A 65 -3.41 -13.32 -1.21
N LEU A 66 -3.62 -12.32 -2.06
CA LEU A 66 -2.54 -11.75 -2.89
C LEU A 66 -1.39 -11.22 -2.02
N THR A 67 -1.73 -10.53 -0.92
CA THR A 67 -0.73 -9.95 -0.02
C THR A 67 0.11 -11.03 0.66
N GLN A 68 -0.52 -12.09 1.17
CA GLN A 68 0.17 -13.18 1.86
C GLN A 68 0.96 -14.08 0.92
N HIS A 69 0.36 -14.46 -0.21
CA HIS A 69 0.92 -15.47 -1.10
C HIS A 69 1.80 -14.90 -2.21
N TRP A 70 1.81 -13.59 -2.41
CA TRP A 70 2.63 -12.97 -3.44
C TRP A 70 3.38 -11.75 -2.94
N THR A 71 2.69 -10.71 -2.45
CA THR A 71 3.36 -9.44 -2.07
C THR A 71 4.45 -9.66 -1.03
N ILE A 72 4.12 -10.24 0.13
CA ILE A 72 5.06 -10.49 1.23
C ILE A 72 6.26 -11.36 0.78
N LEU A 73 6.03 -12.36 -0.08
CA LEU A 73 7.10 -13.22 -0.57
C LEU A 73 8.09 -12.45 -1.45
N ASN A 74 7.59 -11.59 -2.33
CA ASN A 74 8.46 -10.77 -3.19
C ASN A 74 9.24 -9.70 -2.40
N PHE A 75 8.76 -9.29 -1.22
CA PHE A 75 9.51 -8.39 -0.33
C PHE A 75 10.70 -9.05 0.38
N LYS A 76 10.85 -10.39 0.33
CA LYS A 76 12.03 -11.07 0.89
C LYS A 76 13.29 -10.82 0.06
N GLU A 77 13.14 -10.64 -1.25
CA GLU A 77 14.23 -10.42 -2.20
C GLU A 77 13.99 -9.15 -3.02
N ILE A 78 14.32 -8.01 -2.41
CA ILE A 78 14.13 -6.72 -3.05
C ILE A 78 15.23 -6.46 -4.08
N GLN A 79 14.82 -6.21 -5.32
CA GLN A 79 15.74 -5.85 -6.41
C GLN A 79 16.22 -4.39 -6.29
N PRO A 80 17.45 -4.06 -6.69
CA PRO A 80 17.97 -2.69 -6.65
C PRO A 80 17.10 -1.67 -7.40
N GLU A 81 16.51 -2.08 -8.52
CA GLU A 81 15.64 -1.26 -9.35
C GLU A 81 14.36 -0.87 -8.60
N PHE A 82 13.82 -1.79 -7.79
CA PHE A 82 12.66 -1.49 -6.95
C PHE A 82 13.01 -0.40 -5.93
N VAL A 83 14.17 -0.51 -5.26
CA VAL A 83 14.64 0.52 -4.31
C VAL A 83 14.82 1.86 -4.99
N HIS A 84 15.35 1.88 -6.22
CA HIS A 84 15.52 3.10 -6.98
C HIS A 84 14.18 3.76 -7.31
N VAL A 85 13.24 3.03 -7.91
CA VAL A 85 11.93 3.55 -8.32
C VAL A 85 11.13 4.05 -7.12
N THR A 86 11.07 3.27 -6.05
CA THR A 86 10.35 3.66 -4.83
C THR A 86 10.96 4.87 -4.15
N ARG A 87 12.30 5.01 -4.18
CA ARG A 87 12.97 6.22 -3.69
C ARG A 87 12.59 7.45 -4.51
N CYS A 88 12.63 7.36 -5.84
CA CYS A 88 12.21 8.46 -6.72
C CYS A 88 10.76 8.86 -6.44
N MET A 89 9.86 7.89 -6.25
CA MET A 89 8.47 8.16 -5.90
C MET A 89 8.35 8.93 -4.58
N VAL A 90 8.94 8.44 -3.49
CA VAL A 90 8.81 9.06 -2.17
C VAL A 90 9.50 10.43 -2.12
N GLU A 91 10.71 10.54 -2.65
CA GLU A 91 11.46 11.81 -2.65
C GLU A 91 10.75 12.89 -3.48
N SER A 92 10.05 12.50 -4.56
CA SER A 92 9.27 13.46 -5.35
C SER A 92 8.10 14.10 -4.56
N ILE A 93 7.54 13.39 -3.57
CA ILE A 93 6.45 13.92 -2.74
C ILE A 93 6.96 15.02 -1.82
N ASN A 94 8.24 14.98 -1.43
CA ASN A 94 8.83 15.97 -0.52
C ASN A 94 8.91 17.39 -1.11
N TYR A 95 8.75 17.54 -2.42
CA TYR A 95 8.68 18.87 -3.05
C TYR A 95 7.35 19.60 -2.77
N TYR A 96 6.31 18.89 -2.32
CA TYR A 96 4.98 19.46 -2.02
C TYR A 96 4.80 19.91 -0.55
N SER A 97 5.89 20.27 0.13
CA SER A 97 5.93 20.72 1.55
C SER A 97 5.63 19.66 2.62
N LEU A 98 5.49 18.38 2.25
CA LEU A 98 5.41 17.26 3.20
C LEU A 98 6.82 16.68 3.45
N TYR A 99 7.15 16.29 4.69
CA TYR A 99 8.45 15.69 5.02
C TYR A 99 8.33 14.18 5.19
N PHE A 100 8.54 13.42 4.12
CA PHE A 100 8.51 11.96 4.08
C PHE A 100 9.90 11.38 3.78
N PRO A 101 10.72 11.11 4.81
CA PRO A 101 11.98 10.41 4.60
C PRO A 101 11.74 9.02 4.04
N TYR A 102 12.52 8.64 3.02
CA TYR A 102 12.38 7.36 2.35
C TYR A 102 12.39 6.16 3.31
N LYS A 103 13.35 6.12 4.25
CA LYS A 103 13.45 5.03 5.24
C LYS A 103 12.22 4.94 6.13
N THR A 104 11.69 6.09 6.55
CA THR A 104 10.48 6.17 7.39
C THR A 104 9.26 5.61 6.66
N ILE A 105 9.06 6.01 5.39
CA ILE A 105 7.94 5.53 4.58
C ILE A 105 8.03 4.02 4.33
N ILE A 106 9.22 3.53 3.94
CA ILE A 106 9.42 2.09 3.75
C ILE A 106 9.17 1.34 5.05
N LEU A 107 9.65 1.85 6.18
CA LEU A 107 9.43 1.20 7.47
C LEU A 107 7.93 1.10 7.81
N LEU A 108 7.17 2.20 7.71
CA LEU A 108 5.71 2.21 7.94
C LEU A 108 4.96 1.25 7.00
N PHE A 109 5.37 1.21 5.73
CA PHE A 109 4.81 0.30 4.75
C PHE A 109 5.09 -1.16 5.12
N THR A 110 6.34 -1.50 5.45
CA THR A 110 6.72 -2.87 5.84
C THR A 110 6.05 -3.31 7.14
N GLU A 111 5.89 -2.41 8.12
CA GLU A 111 5.14 -2.69 9.35
C GLU A 111 3.67 -2.99 9.09
N THR A 112 3.05 -2.29 8.14
CA THR A 112 1.66 -2.55 7.73
C THR A 112 1.50 -3.96 7.15
N LEU A 113 2.54 -4.45 6.47
CA LEU A 113 2.61 -5.83 5.97
C LEU A 113 3.08 -6.86 7.01
N ASN A 114 3.24 -6.46 8.29
CA ASN A 114 3.80 -7.28 9.37
C ASN A 114 5.22 -7.81 9.06
N LEU A 115 6.01 -7.07 8.28
CA LEU A 115 7.41 -7.37 8.01
C LEU A 115 8.30 -6.67 9.04
N ASN A 116 9.08 -7.45 9.78
CA ASN A 116 9.99 -6.92 10.78
C ASN A 116 11.31 -6.46 10.12
N MET A 117 11.60 -5.16 10.20
CA MET A 117 12.80 -4.54 9.60
C MET A 117 13.71 -3.88 10.66
N PRO A 118 14.27 -4.66 11.62
CA PRO A 118 14.98 -4.10 12.78
C PRO A 118 16.24 -3.32 12.38
N ASN A 119 16.95 -3.78 11.33
CA ASN A 119 18.12 -3.09 10.81
C ASN A 119 17.76 -1.74 10.15
N LEU A 120 16.60 -1.66 9.47
CA LEU A 120 16.13 -0.41 8.88
C LEU A 120 15.76 0.59 9.99
N TYR A 121 15.03 0.13 11.03
CA TYR A 121 14.69 0.94 12.19
C TYR A 121 15.94 1.46 12.92
N ALA A 122 16.93 0.60 13.16
CA ALA A 122 18.20 1.00 13.80
C ALA A 122 19.02 1.98 12.94
N SER A 123 18.79 2.02 11.62
CA SER A 123 19.49 2.91 10.69
C SER A 123 18.87 4.31 10.58
N LEU A 124 17.77 4.59 11.27
CA LEU A 124 17.11 5.90 11.24
C LEU A 124 17.97 6.95 11.95
N ASN A 125 18.13 8.11 11.33
CA ASN A 125 18.67 9.28 12.01
C ASN A 125 17.60 9.95 12.88
N TYR A 126 18.01 10.92 13.71
CA TYR A 126 17.11 11.58 14.66
C TYR A 126 15.87 12.23 14.00
N ARG A 127 16.01 12.86 12.83
CA ARG A 127 14.88 13.46 12.11
C ARG A 127 13.94 12.41 11.50
N GLU A 128 14.51 11.34 10.95
CA GLU A 128 13.76 10.20 10.42
C GLU A 128 12.97 9.49 11.52
N TRP A 129 13.56 9.36 12.71
CA TRP A 129 12.90 8.80 13.88
C TRP A 129 11.74 9.66 14.38
N ILE A 130 11.91 10.99 14.48
CA ILE A 130 10.81 11.90 14.83
C ILE A 130 9.66 11.76 13.82
N ALA A 131 9.97 11.76 12.52
CA ALA A 131 8.96 11.58 11.48
C ALA A 131 8.23 10.24 11.60
N TYR A 132 8.97 9.16 11.89
CA TYR A 132 8.39 7.84 12.11
C TYR A 132 7.40 7.83 13.27
N ILE A 133 7.75 8.42 14.42
CA ILE A 133 6.84 8.51 15.56
C ILE A 133 5.61 9.39 15.26
N ALA A 134 5.79 10.47 14.48
CA ALA A 134 4.71 11.38 14.14
C ALA A 134 3.68 10.77 13.16
N TYR A 135 4.10 9.85 12.29
CA TYR A 135 3.25 9.25 11.25
C TYR A 135 2.66 7.89 11.63
N ARG A 136 3.05 7.32 12.77
CA ARG A 136 2.59 6.02 13.24
C ARG A 136 1.27 6.10 13.99
#